data_AF-A0A951T0A0-F1
#
_entry.id   AF-A0A951T0A0-F1
#
_cell.length_a   1.000
_cell.length_b   1.000
_cell.length_c   1.000
_cell.angle_alpha   90.00
_cell.angle_beta   90.00
_cell.angle_gamma   90.00
#
_symmetry.space_group_name_H-M   'P 1'
#
loop_
_entity.id
_entity.type
_entity.pdbx_description
1 polymer ?
#
loop_
_entity_poly.entity_id
_entity_poly.type
_entity_poly.pdbx_seq_one_letter_code
_entity_poly.pdbx_strand_id
1 'polypeptide(L)'
;MKLSSPGHPQSPTWLLLALLVALSGCSKRDPIVFNLERIDASGNAVTDTAPYEQAPWACVHDLRTNLTWEVKTVQPGLHGADNTYTWFYPDQSDVYNRGDAGKPDGGSCTGSKCDTSGYVAAVNEAGLCGHRDWRVPTTEELGSIINPSIRPPGPSLSTEFFPNTRSADYWTSTTYRFYAPGAWTWSFLHGLDRVDNKTEAKHIRLVRGTASVRPEPPRGPKN
;
A
#
# COMPACT_ATOMS: atom_id res chain seq x y z
N MET A 1 -39.43 60.23 -57.34
CA MET A 1 -39.50 60.34 -55.86
C MET A 1 -39.66 58.94 -55.25
N LYS A 2 -39.00 58.75 -54.10
CA LYS A 2 -38.73 57.53 -53.30
C LYS A 2 -37.60 56.59 -53.76
N LEU A 3 -36.55 56.58 -52.92
CA LEU A 3 -35.33 55.76 -52.95
C LEU A 3 -35.54 54.36 -52.37
N SER A 4 -34.70 53.39 -52.77
CA SER A 4 -34.05 52.44 -51.86
C SER A 4 -32.81 51.81 -52.53
N SER A 5 -31.76 51.58 -51.73
CA SER A 5 -30.38 51.19 -52.08
C SER A 5 -30.20 49.67 -52.30
N PRO A 6 -29.08 49.18 -52.89
CA PRO A 6 -28.83 47.76 -53.16
C PRO A 6 -28.01 47.07 -52.06
N GLY A 7 -28.20 45.75 -51.88
CA GLY A 7 -27.41 44.89 -50.99
C GLY A 7 -26.77 43.71 -51.74
N HIS A 8 -25.47 43.49 -51.53
CA HIS A 8 -24.66 42.35 -51.98
C HIS A 8 -25.02 41.04 -51.23
N PRO A 9 -24.67 39.88 -51.82
CA PRO A 9 -24.19 38.74 -51.04
C PRO A 9 -22.82 38.19 -51.49
N GLN A 10 -22.13 37.58 -50.52
CA GLN A 10 -20.72 37.20 -50.48
C GLN A 10 -20.39 35.77 -50.96
N SER A 11 -19.08 35.52 -51.12
CA SER A 11 -18.36 34.33 -51.62
C SER A 11 -18.53 33.02 -50.84
N PRO A 12 -18.28 31.84 -51.44
CA PRO A 12 -18.13 30.59 -50.71
C PRO A 12 -16.66 30.17 -50.48
N THR A 13 -16.30 30.08 -49.19
CA THR A 13 -15.67 28.97 -48.46
C THR A 13 -14.62 28.04 -49.11
N TRP A 14 -13.44 28.02 -48.50
CA TRP A 14 -12.35 27.06 -48.69
C TRP A 14 -12.57 25.79 -47.84
N LEU A 15 -12.33 24.60 -48.42
CA LEU A 15 -12.31 23.33 -47.68
C LEU A 15 -11.03 23.19 -46.84
N LEU A 16 -11.18 22.98 -45.53
CA LEU A 16 -10.13 22.50 -44.63
C LEU A 16 -10.38 21.02 -44.32
N LEU A 17 -9.49 20.14 -44.78
CA LEU A 17 -9.47 18.73 -44.39
C LEU A 17 -8.69 18.62 -43.06
N ALA A 18 -9.37 18.42 -41.95
CA ALA A 18 -8.74 18.12 -40.67
C ALA A 18 -8.45 16.62 -40.57
N LEU A 19 -7.17 16.25 -40.60
CA LEU A 19 -6.73 14.87 -40.34
C LEU A 19 -6.70 14.65 -38.81
N LEU A 20 -7.72 14.00 -38.27
CA LEU A 20 -7.76 13.56 -36.87
C LEU A 20 -6.83 12.35 -36.69
N VAL A 21 -5.60 12.59 -36.26
CA VAL A 21 -4.72 11.52 -35.77
C VAL A 21 -5.24 11.11 -34.39
N ALA A 22 -5.96 10.00 -34.31
CA ALA A 22 -6.30 9.37 -33.04
C ALA A 22 -5.01 8.82 -32.42
N LEU A 23 -4.42 9.56 -31.48
CA LEU A 23 -3.42 9.05 -30.54
C LEU A 23 -4.11 8.04 -29.61
N SER A 24 -4.39 6.84 -30.12
CA SER A 24 -4.76 5.68 -29.30
C SER A 24 -3.49 5.15 -28.64
N GLY A 25 -2.98 5.91 -27.68
CA GLY A 25 -1.64 5.71 -27.12
C GLY A 25 -1.54 5.99 -25.64
N CYS A 26 -2.63 5.86 -24.89
CA CYS A 26 -2.55 5.54 -23.47
C CYS A 26 -3.39 4.29 -23.28
N SER A 27 -2.75 3.11 -23.22
CA SER A 27 -3.40 1.95 -22.63
C SER A 27 -3.87 2.39 -21.26
N LYS A 28 -5.18 2.63 -21.09
CA LYS A 28 -5.76 2.83 -19.76
C LYS A 28 -5.35 1.58 -19.00
N ARG A 29 -4.43 1.71 -18.05
CA ARG A 29 -4.12 0.59 -17.16
C ARG A 29 -5.43 0.27 -16.48
N ASP A 30 -5.88 -0.97 -16.58
CA ASP A 30 -7.07 -1.40 -15.88
C ASP A 30 -6.91 -1.03 -14.40
N PRO A 31 -7.93 -0.43 -13.77
CA PRO A 31 -7.84 -0.06 -12.37
C PRO A 31 -7.56 -1.32 -11.55
N ILE A 32 -6.68 -1.19 -10.55
CA ILE A 32 -6.42 -2.29 -9.62
C ILE A 32 -7.73 -2.61 -8.90
N VAL A 33 -8.24 -3.82 -9.12
CA VAL A 33 -9.42 -4.33 -8.42
C VAL A 33 -8.95 -5.03 -7.14
N PHE A 34 -9.20 -4.39 -6.00
CA PHE A 34 -9.00 -5.00 -4.69
C PHE A 34 -10.17 -5.93 -4.36
N ASN A 35 -9.87 -7.08 -3.77
CA ASN A 35 -10.87 -8.02 -3.26
C ASN A 35 -10.52 -8.34 -1.80
N LEU A 36 -11.12 -7.58 -0.88
CA LEU A 36 -10.75 -7.54 0.52
C LEU A 36 -11.92 -8.02 1.38
N GLU A 37 -11.63 -8.79 2.41
CA GLU A 37 -12.59 -9.27 3.41
C GLU A 37 -12.15 -8.82 4.80
N ARG A 38 -13.09 -8.31 5.60
CA ARG A 38 -12.84 -7.86 6.98
C ARG A 38 -12.88 -9.07 7.91
N ILE A 39 -11.94 -9.15 8.85
CA ILE A 39 -11.76 -10.28 9.77
C ILE A 39 -11.77 -9.78 11.22
N ASP A 40 -12.58 -10.39 12.07
CA ASP A 40 -12.69 -10.05 13.49
C ASP A 40 -11.45 -10.50 14.31
N ALA A 41 -11.42 -10.13 15.59
CA ALA A 41 -10.32 -10.50 16.50
C ALA A 41 -10.18 -12.01 16.74
N SER A 42 -11.22 -12.80 16.46
CA SER A 42 -11.23 -14.26 16.59
C SER A 42 -10.81 -14.97 15.29
N GLY A 43 -10.61 -14.23 14.20
CA GLY A 43 -10.24 -14.76 12.89
C GLY A 43 -11.42 -15.10 11.98
N ASN A 44 -12.64 -14.66 12.29
CA ASN A 44 -13.82 -14.93 11.46
C ASN A 44 -14.11 -13.76 10.51
N ALA A 45 -14.70 -14.07 9.36
CA ALA A 45 -15.19 -13.06 8.42
C ALA A 45 -16.29 -12.20 9.04
N VAL A 46 -16.17 -10.88 8.90
CA VAL A 46 -17.16 -9.90 9.35
C VAL A 46 -18.18 -9.68 8.24
N THR A 47 -19.41 -10.15 8.49
CA THR A 47 -20.55 -9.98 7.56
C THR A 47 -21.34 -8.70 7.81
N ASP A 48 -21.11 -8.02 8.94
CA ASP A 48 -21.77 -6.77 9.29
C ASP A 48 -21.30 -5.63 8.37
N THR A 49 -22.21 -4.77 7.95
CA THR A 49 -21.94 -3.56 7.16
C THR A 49 -21.73 -2.32 8.02
N ALA A 50 -21.80 -2.45 9.35
CA ALA A 50 -21.54 -1.36 10.28
C ALA A 50 -20.15 -0.74 10.05
N PRO A 51 -20.02 0.58 10.24
CA PRO A 51 -18.73 1.28 10.12
C PRO A 51 -17.76 0.85 11.22
N TYR A 52 -16.46 1.03 10.98
CA TYR A 52 -15.38 0.56 11.86
C TYR A 52 -15.53 1.03 13.31
N GLU A 53 -16.03 2.25 13.52
CA GLU A 53 -16.23 2.85 14.84
C GLU A 53 -17.30 2.14 15.67
N GLN A 54 -18.22 1.43 15.03
CA GLN A 54 -19.30 0.68 15.69
C GLN A 54 -18.95 -0.80 15.84
N ALA A 55 -18.30 -1.37 14.82
CA ALA A 55 -17.90 -2.78 14.77
C ALA A 55 -16.47 -2.91 14.22
N PRO A 56 -15.43 -2.71 15.06
CA PRO A 56 -14.05 -2.74 14.59
C PRO A 56 -13.62 -4.17 14.24
N TRP A 57 -13.08 -4.35 13.05
CA TRP A 57 -12.39 -5.58 12.64
C TRP A 57 -10.89 -5.47 12.93
N ALA A 58 -10.23 -6.60 13.16
CA ALA A 58 -8.83 -6.65 13.57
C ALA A 58 -7.88 -6.91 12.39
N CYS A 59 -8.36 -7.56 11.33
CA CYS A 59 -7.58 -7.91 10.16
C CYS A 59 -8.34 -7.73 8.85
N VAL A 60 -7.61 -7.73 7.74
CA VAL A 60 -8.16 -7.75 6.38
C VAL A 60 -7.53 -8.90 5.60
N HIS A 61 -8.34 -9.79 5.06
CA HIS A 61 -7.89 -10.85 4.16
C HIS A 61 -7.99 -10.37 2.69
N ASP A 62 -6.87 -10.36 1.98
CA ASP A 62 -6.82 -10.07 0.55
C ASP A 62 -6.98 -11.36 -0.26
N LEU A 63 -8.16 -11.57 -0.82
CA LEU A 63 -8.52 -12.76 -1.59
C LEU A 63 -7.76 -12.86 -2.93
N ARG A 64 -7.10 -11.80 -3.38
CA ARG A 64 -6.26 -11.82 -4.59
C ARG A 64 -4.89 -12.41 -4.31
N THR A 65 -4.31 -12.10 -3.14
CA THR A 65 -2.96 -12.52 -2.77
C THR A 65 -2.96 -13.66 -1.75
N ASN A 66 -4.11 -13.97 -1.14
CA ASN A 66 -4.24 -14.88 -0.01
C ASN A 66 -3.45 -14.45 1.24
N LEU A 67 -3.15 -13.15 1.34
CA LEU A 67 -2.46 -12.55 2.49
C LEU A 67 -3.49 -11.98 3.45
N THR A 68 -3.20 -12.08 4.75
CA THR A 68 -3.98 -11.41 5.79
C THR A 68 -3.16 -10.32 6.44
N TRP A 69 -3.75 -9.15 6.58
CA TRP A 69 -3.12 -7.92 7.00
C TRP A 69 -3.67 -7.46 8.34
N GLU A 70 -2.78 -6.97 9.18
CA GLU A 70 -3.14 -6.29 10.43
C GLU A 70 -3.96 -5.02 10.12
N VAL A 71 -4.93 -4.67 10.98
CA VAL A 71 -5.60 -3.37 11.02
C VAL A 71 -5.14 -2.55 12.23
N LYS A 72 -4.97 -1.24 12.05
CA LYS A 72 -4.44 -0.34 13.07
C LYS A 72 -5.55 0.28 13.91
N THR A 73 -5.25 0.53 15.18
CA THR A 73 -6.17 1.15 16.13
C THR A 73 -5.87 2.63 16.31
N VAL A 74 -6.91 3.43 16.56
CA VAL A 74 -6.74 4.83 16.97
C VAL A 74 -6.25 4.94 18.42
N GLN A 75 -6.62 3.97 19.26
CA GLN A 75 -6.23 3.96 20.66
C GLN A 75 -4.77 3.54 20.83
N PRO A 76 -4.03 4.13 21.79
CA PRO A 76 -2.69 3.68 22.14
C PRO A 76 -2.67 2.19 22.54
N GLY A 77 -1.59 1.51 22.17
CA GLY A 77 -1.40 0.09 22.44
C GLY A 77 -0.53 -0.56 21.38
N LEU A 78 -0.45 -1.90 21.40
CA LEU A 78 0.38 -2.68 20.49
C LEU A 78 0.08 -2.38 19.00
N HIS A 79 -1.19 -2.19 18.65
CA HIS A 79 -1.65 -1.95 17.28
C HIS A 79 -1.91 -0.47 16.96
N GLY A 80 -1.43 0.45 17.81
CA GLY A 80 -1.64 1.89 17.66
C GLY A 80 -1.12 2.42 16.33
N ALA A 81 -1.95 3.22 15.64
CA ALA A 81 -1.63 3.81 14.35
C ALA A 81 -0.40 4.74 14.37
N ASP A 82 -0.13 5.36 15.52
CA ASP A 82 0.99 6.29 15.71
C ASP A 82 2.29 5.61 16.14
N ASN A 83 2.27 4.28 16.35
CA ASN A 83 3.49 3.56 16.66
C ASN A 83 4.47 3.62 15.47
N THR A 84 5.71 3.90 15.79
CA THR A 84 6.84 3.91 14.86
C THR A 84 7.94 3.00 15.39
N TYR A 85 8.69 2.41 14.46
CA TYR A 85 9.64 1.36 14.72
C TYR A 85 10.88 1.58 13.86
N THR A 86 12.06 1.30 14.40
CA THR A 86 13.27 1.16 13.59
C THR A 86 13.33 -0.22 12.95
N TRP A 87 14.09 -0.33 11.87
CA TRP A 87 14.33 -1.62 11.25
C TRP A 87 15.38 -2.38 12.06
N PHE A 88 15.03 -3.58 12.54
CA PHE A 88 15.93 -4.44 13.30
C PHE A 88 15.65 -5.93 13.04
N TYR A 89 16.68 -6.66 12.63
CA TYR A 89 16.67 -8.12 12.57
C TYR A 89 17.94 -8.64 13.24
N PRO A 90 17.83 -9.40 14.36
CA PRO A 90 18.97 -9.78 15.18
C PRO A 90 19.88 -10.81 14.51
N ASP A 91 19.39 -11.54 13.50
CA ASP A 91 20.20 -12.46 12.73
C ASP A 91 21.24 -11.69 11.91
N GLN A 92 22.53 -11.88 12.24
CA GLN A 92 23.66 -11.25 11.56
C GLN A 92 24.04 -11.92 10.23
N SER A 93 23.27 -12.90 9.76
CA SER A 93 23.49 -13.51 8.46
C SER A 93 23.27 -12.50 7.32
N ASP A 94 24.17 -12.55 6.33
CA ASP A 94 24.08 -11.76 5.10
C ASP A 94 22.84 -12.10 4.26
N VAL A 95 22.24 -13.27 4.51
CA VAL A 95 21.05 -13.79 3.86
C VAL A 95 19.87 -12.85 4.03
N TYR A 96 19.60 -12.41 5.27
CA TYR A 96 18.39 -11.66 5.61
C TYR A 96 18.66 -10.16 5.77
N ASN A 97 19.71 -9.79 6.50
CA ASN A 97 19.94 -8.39 6.88
C ASN A 97 21.09 -7.72 6.11
N ARG A 98 21.74 -8.45 5.20
CA ARG A 98 22.92 -8.01 4.43
C ARG A 98 24.12 -7.60 5.30
N GLY A 99 24.26 -8.23 6.47
CA GLY A 99 25.32 -7.96 7.44
C GLY A 99 25.05 -6.74 8.33
N ASP A 100 23.90 -6.10 8.22
CA ASP A 100 23.50 -4.96 9.06
C ASP A 100 22.18 -5.26 9.77
N ALA A 101 22.26 -5.48 11.08
CA ALA A 101 21.11 -5.80 11.91
C ALA A 101 20.12 -4.66 12.07
N GLY A 102 20.50 -3.43 11.73
CA GLY A 102 19.72 -2.23 11.99
C GLY A 102 19.78 -1.78 13.46
N LYS A 103 18.83 -0.93 13.85
CA LYS A 103 18.79 -0.30 15.18
C LYS A 103 17.71 -0.95 16.06
N PRO A 104 18.07 -1.60 17.18
CA PRO A 104 17.08 -2.11 18.11
C PRO A 104 16.40 -0.96 18.88
N ASP A 105 15.13 -1.16 19.21
CA ASP A 105 14.32 -0.32 20.11
C ASP A 105 14.43 1.20 19.88
N GLY A 106 14.45 1.63 18.62
CA GLY A 106 14.78 3.00 18.24
C GLY A 106 13.61 3.90 17.85
N GLY A 107 12.39 3.37 17.78
CA GLY A 107 11.16 4.10 17.48
C GLY A 107 10.42 4.63 18.71
N SER A 108 9.13 4.95 18.52
CA SER A 108 8.21 5.35 19.59
C SER A 108 6.93 4.53 19.47
N CYS A 109 6.65 3.69 20.47
CA CYS A 109 5.59 2.70 20.44
C CYS A 109 5.15 2.31 21.85
N THR A 110 4.02 1.60 21.96
CA THR A 110 3.52 1.03 23.22
C THR A 110 3.34 -0.48 23.08
N GLY A 111 3.72 -1.26 24.10
CA GLY A 111 3.41 -2.70 24.18
C GLY A 111 4.39 -3.64 23.47
N SER A 112 5.53 -3.13 23.00
CA SER A 112 6.63 -3.94 22.44
C SER A 112 7.94 -3.16 22.51
N LYS A 113 9.06 -3.77 22.10
CA LYS A 113 10.25 -2.99 21.73
C LYS A 113 9.99 -2.29 20.39
N CYS A 114 10.41 -1.04 20.27
CA CYS A 114 10.09 -0.17 19.15
C CYS A 114 11.02 -0.40 17.94
N ASP A 115 11.11 -1.67 17.53
CA ASP A 115 11.77 -2.13 16.33
C ASP A 115 10.99 -3.27 15.65
N THR A 116 11.32 -3.60 14.40
CA THR A 116 10.60 -4.63 13.61
C THR A 116 10.56 -5.99 14.31
N SER A 117 11.65 -6.45 14.90
CA SER A 117 11.72 -7.77 15.55
C SER A 117 10.90 -7.81 16.83
N GLY A 118 11.01 -6.77 17.65
CA GLY A 118 10.26 -6.62 18.89
C GLY A 118 8.76 -6.56 18.65
N TYR A 119 8.36 -5.83 17.60
CA TYR A 119 6.95 -5.71 17.27
C TYR A 119 6.34 -7.03 16.79
N VAL A 120 7.03 -7.73 15.87
CA VAL A 120 6.61 -9.05 15.39
C VAL A 120 6.47 -10.04 16.54
N ALA A 121 7.43 -10.06 17.47
CA ALA A 121 7.39 -10.96 18.62
C ALA A 121 6.15 -10.70 19.50
N ALA A 122 5.87 -9.44 19.83
CA ALA A 122 4.72 -9.07 20.67
C ALA A 122 3.37 -9.38 20.01
N VAL A 123 3.21 -9.14 18.70
CA VAL A 123 1.97 -9.47 17.98
C VAL A 123 1.74 -10.98 17.91
N ASN A 124 2.80 -11.76 17.70
CA ASN A 124 2.72 -13.22 17.70
C ASN A 124 2.48 -13.80 19.09
N GLU A 125 2.94 -13.15 20.15
CA GLU A 125 2.60 -13.50 21.53
C GLU A 125 1.12 -13.20 21.85
N ALA A 126 0.59 -12.08 21.35
CA ALA A 126 -0.80 -11.70 21.54
C ALA A 126 -1.80 -12.57 20.75
N GLY A 127 -1.39 -13.09 19.58
CA GLY A 127 -2.25 -13.95 18.77
C GLY A 127 -3.30 -13.18 17.95
N LEU A 128 -2.90 -12.10 17.28
CA LEU A 128 -3.81 -11.24 16.50
C LEU A 128 -4.63 -12.07 15.48
N CYS A 129 -5.96 -11.90 15.51
CA CYS A 129 -6.94 -12.61 14.68
C CYS A 129 -6.84 -14.14 14.81
N GLY A 130 -6.45 -14.65 15.98
CA GLY A 130 -6.25 -16.08 16.23
C GLY A 130 -4.94 -16.65 15.68
N HIS A 131 -4.00 -15.81 15.24
CA HIS A 131 -2.79 -16.23 14.52
C HIS A 131 -1.49 -15.71 15.13
N ARG A 132 -0.42 -16.48 14.96
CA ARG A 132 0.90 -16.28 15.62
C ARG A 132 2.09 -16.37 14.65
N ASP A 133 1.83 -16.27 13.36
CA ASP A 133 2.78 -16.34 12.25
C ASP A 133 2.85 -15.01 11.47
N TRP A 134 2.64 -13.90 12.17
CA TRP A 134 2.77 -12.55 11.65
C TRP A 134 4.24 -12.20 11.39
N ARG A 135 4.46 -11.41 10.33
CA ARG A 135 5.79 -10.94 9.91
C ARG A 135 5.69 -9.55 9.27
N VAL A 136 6.82 -8.87 9.15
CA VAL A 136 6.90 -7.65 8.32
C VAL A 136 6.80 -8.05 6.84
N PRO A 137 5.96 -7.38 6.04
CA PRO A 137 5.77 -7.72 4.62
C PRO A 137 7.04 -7.47 3.81
N THR A 138 7.22 -8.19 2.70
CA THR A 138 8.21 -7.82 1.68
C THR A 138 7.76 -6.56 0.93
N THR A 139 8.67 -5.96 0.15
CA THR A 139 8.32 -4.84 -0.74
C THR A 139 7.19 -5.19 -1.70
N GLU A 140 7.18 -6.39 -2.28
CA GLU A 140 6.16 -6.83 -3.24
C GLU A 140 4.80 -7.02 -2.56
N GLU A 141 4.79 -7.58 -1.36
CA GLU A 141 3.57 -7.78 -0.59
C GLU A 141 2.96 -6.44 -0.15
N LEU A 142 3.75 -5.54 0.42
CA LEU A 142 3.23 -4.24 0.85
C LEU A 142 2.77 -3.41 -0.35
N GLY A 143 3.47 -3.53 -1.49
CA GLY A 143 3.05 -2.94 -2.75
C GLY A 143 1.72 -3.49 -3.28
N SER A 144 1.32 -4.71 -2.91
CA SER A 144 0.09 -5.33 -3.41
C SER A 144 -1.18 -4.69 -2.87
N ILE A 145 -1.09 -3.91 -1.78
CA ILE A 145 -2.21 -3.17 -1.18
C ILE A 145 -2.19 -1.66 -1.48
N ILE A 146 -1.21 -1.19 -2.27
CA ILE A 146 -1.12 0.21 -2.69
C ILE A 146 -2.13 0.48 -3.81
N ASN A 147 -2.93 1.54 -3.63
CA ASN A 147 -3.80 2.09 -4.65
C ASN A 147 -3.18 3.37 -5.25
N PRO A 148 -2.49 3.27 -6.41
CA PRO A 148 -1.79 4.40 -7.02
C PRO A 148 -2.75 5.44 -7.65
N SER A 149 -4.05 5.14 -7.74
CA SER A 149 -5.06 6.11 -8.19
C SER A 149 -5.38 7.17 -7.14
N ILE A 150 -5.04 6.92 -5.88
CA ILE A 150 -5.20 7.89 -4.78
C ILE A 150 -3.94 8.76 -4.72
N ARG A 151 -4.11 10.06 -4.97
CA ARG A 151 -3.02 11.06 -4.96
C ARG A 151 -2.78 11.59 -3.53
N PRO A 152 -1.60 12.17 -3.25
CA PRO A 152 -1.38 12.91 -2.01
C PRO A 152 -2.53 13.90 -1.73
N PRO A 153 -2.98 14.04 -0.47
CA PRO A 153 -2.30 13.62 0.75
C PRO A 153 -2.54 12.15 1.19
N GLY A 154 -3.21 11.33 0.37
CA GLY A 154 -3.41 9.91 0.66
C GLY A 154 -4.32 9.64 1.88
N PRO A 155 -4.22 8.45 2.51
CA PRO A 155 -3.24 7.39 2.23
C PRO A 155 -3.63 6.58 0.98
N SER A 156 -2.64 6.12 0.23
CA SER A 156 -2.79 5.42 -1.06
C SER A 156 -3.15 3.94 -0.89
N LEU A 157 -4.27 3.66 -0.23
CA LEU A 157 -4.89 2.35 -0.06
C LEU A 157 -6.38 2.51 0.26
N SER A 158 -7.14 1.42 0.35
CA SER A 158 -8.56 1.47 0.72
C SER A 158 -8.74 1.69 2.23
N THR A 159 -9.05 2.92 2.66
CA THR A 159 -9.30 3.26 4.07
C THR A 159 -10.59 2.66 4.62
N GLU A 160 -11.50 2.23 3.76
CA GLU A 160 -12.69 1.45 4.13
C GLU A 160 -12.31 0.11 4.77
N PHE A 161 -11.21 -0.51 4.34
CA PHE A 161 -10.71 -1.77 4.89
C PHE A 161 -9.54 -1.56 5.86
N PHE A 162 -8.73 -0.53 5.61
CA PHE A 162 -7.55 -0.18 6.42
C PHE A 162 -7.72 1.17 7.11
N PRO A 163 -8.67 1.27 8.07
CA PRO A 163 -8.84 2.48 8.84
C PRO A 163 -7.59 2.78 9.66
N ASN A 164 -7.45 4.04 10.06
CA ASN A 164 -6.32 4.53 10.86
C ASN A 164 -4.95 4.34 10.19
N THR A 165 -4.89 4.20 8.86
CA THR A 165 -3.61 4.23 8.14
C THR A 165 -3.07 5.66 8.12
N ARG A 166 -1.80 5.83 8.51
CA ARG A 166 -1.12 7.13 8.40
C ARG A 166 -0.60 7.30 6.98
N SER A 167 -0.74 8.51 6.44
CA SER A 167 -0.10 8.91 5.18
C SER A 167 1.39 9.13 5.42
N ALA A 168 2.15 8.04 5.53
CA ALA A 168 3.56 8.03 5.90
C ALA A 168 4.28 6.84 5.25
N ASP A 169 5.57 6.68 5.55
CA ASP A 169 6.36 5.54 5.07
C ASP A 169 6.27 4.35 6.03
N TYR A 170 6.21 3.16 5.45
CA TYR A 170 6.05 1.89 6.16
C TYR A 170 7.19 0.93 5.82
N TRP A 171 7.79 0.33 6.83
CA TRP A 171 8.89 -0.63 6.66
C TRP A 171 8.43 -1.90 5.94
N THR A 172 9.34 -2.45 5.14
CA THR A 172 9.29 -3.81 4.61
C THR A 172 10.43 -4.64 5.23
N SER A 173 10.35 -5.97 5.12
CA SER A 173 11.44 -6.87 5.48
C SER A 173 12.57 -6.91 4.45
N THR A 174 12.39 -6.25 3.28
CA THR A 174 13.36 -6.30 2.19
C THR A 174 14.49 -5.30 2.40
N THR A 175 15.71 -5.78 2.62
CA THR A 175 16.92 -4.94 2.65
C THR A 175 17.30 -4.43 1.27
N TYR A 176 17.93 -3.25 1.20
CA TYR A 176 18.44 -2.73 -0.06
C TYR A 176 19.78 -3.37 -0.44
N ARG A 177 19.85 -3.93 -1.64
CA ARG A 177 20.97 -4.78 -2.08
C ARG A 177 22.31 -4.06 -2.16
N PHE A 178 22.31 -2.76 -2.45
CA PHE A 178 23.53 -2.00 -2.74
C PHE A 178 24.02 -1.15 -1.57
N TYR A 179 23.31 -1.15 -0.43
CA TYR A 179 23.71 -0.41 0.77
C TYR A 179 23.10 -1.10 1.99
N ALA A 180 23.95 -1.79 2.75
CA ALA A 180 23.54 -2.65 3.88
C ALA A 180 22.74 -1.90 4.98
N PRO A 181 23.04 -0.64 5.32
CA PRO A 181 22.21 0.14 6.25
C PRO A 181 20.84 0.55 5.68
N GLY A 182 20.55 0.25 4.42
CA GLY A 182 19.28 0.59 3.76
C GLY A 182 18.27 -0.55 3.75
N ALA A 183 16.99 -0.20 3.90
CA ALA A 183 15.86 -1.09 3.69
C ALA A 183 14.75 -0.42 2.87
N TRP A 184 13.94 -1.23 2.19
CA TRP A 184 12.82 -0.73 1.39
C TRP A 184 11.64 -0.36 2.28
N THR A 185 10.93 0.68 1.87
CA THR A 185 9.66 1.13 2.44
C THR A 185 8.67 1.41 1.33
N TRP A 186 7.38 1.42 1.68
CA TRP A 186 6.34 2.02 0.85
C TRP A 186 5.80 3.28 1.51
N SER A 187 5.63 4.33 0.72
CA SER A 187 5.02 5.59 1.14
C SER A 187 3.52 5.56 0.85
N PHE A 188 2.67 5.45 1.87
CA PHE A 188 1.23 5.60 1.66
C PHE A 188 0.85 7.06 1.35
N LEU A 189 1.68 8.04 1.66
CA LEU A 189 1.46 9.43 1.23
C LEU A 189 1.55 9.58 -0.30
N HIS A 190 2.50 8.89 -0.93
CA HIS A 190 2.84 9.09 -2.34
C HIS A 190 2.50 7.92 -3.26
N GLY A 191 2.20 6.73 -2.71
CA GLY A 191 1.93 5.53 -3.48
C GLY A 191 3.16 4.98 -4.21
N LEU A 192 4.35 5.15 -3.64
CA LEU A 192 5.64 4.73 -4.22
C LEU A 192 6.55 4.12 -3.17
N ASP A 193 7.43 3.25 -3.62
CA ASP A 193 8.50 2.65 -2.83
C ASP A 193 9.72 3.58 -2.74
N ARG A 194 10.48 3.46 -1.65
CA ARG A 194 11.75 4.16 -1.45
C ARG A 194 12.68 3.35 -0.56
N VAL A 195 13.97 3.65 -0.65
CA VAL A 195 14.98 3.12 0.28
C VAL A 195 15.23 4.15 1.36
N ASP A 196 15.31 3.71 2.61
CA ASP A 196 15.64 4.56 3.74
C ASP A 196 16.58 3.84 4.72
N ASN A 197 17.20 4.60 5.62
CA ASN A 197 18.15 4.06 6.60
C ASN A 197 17.42 3.29 7.70
N LYS A 198 17.90 2.08 8.01
CA LYS A 198 17.37 1.19 9.06
C LYS A 198 17.31 1.84 10.44
N THR A 199 18.08 2.91 10.67
CA THR A 199 18.07 3.69 11.93
C THR A 199 16.86 4.61 12.08
N GLU A 200 16.11 4.88 10.99
CA GLU A 200 14.96 5.76 11.01
C GLU A 200 13.71 5.08 11.60
N ALA A 201 12.89 5.84 12.31
CA ALA A 201 11.62 5.35 12.82
C ALA A 201 10.52 5.52 11.77
N LYS A 202 9.87 4.43 11.37
CA LYS A 202 8.76 4.40 10.40
C LYS A 202 7.61 3.54 10.90
N HIS A 203 6.45 3.60 10.25
CA HIS A 203 5.33 2.74 10.62
C HIS A 203 5.55 1.30 10.12
N ILE A 204 4.79 0.35 10.68
CA ILE A 204 4.75 -1.05 10.23
C ILE A 204 3.29 -1.47 10.13
N ARG A 205 2.93 -2.27 9.12
CA ARG A 205 1.69 -3.06 9.09
C ARG A 205 2.08 -4.50 8.85
N LEU A 206 1.78 -5.40 9.80
CA LEU A 206 2.16 -6.80 9.68
C LEU A 206 1.26 -7.54 8.69
N VAL A 207 1.82 -8.60 8.12
CA VAL A 207 1.17 -9.51 7.20
C VAL A 207 1.39 -10.95 7.66
N ARG A 208 0.49 -11.85 7.27
CA ARG A 208 0.66 -13.30 7.40
C ARG A 208 0.15 -14.04 6.16
N GLY A 209 0.45 -15.32 6.09
CA GLY A 209 0.10 -16.20 4.97
C GLY A 209 1.20 -16.26 3.91
N THR A 210 0.91 -17.01 2.85
CA THR A 210 1.79 -17.16 1.68
C THR A 210 1.12 -16.53 0.48
N ALA A 211 1.83 -15.61 -0.18
CA ALA A 211 1.31 -14.93 -1.35
C ALA A 211 1.09 -15.95 -2.49
N SER A 212 -0.14 -16.09 -2.95
CA SER A 212 -0.42 -16.88 -4.15
C SER A 212 0.00 -16.08 -5.38
N VAL A 213 1.01 -16.55 -6.10
CA VAL A 213 1.28 -16.05 -7.46
C VAL A 213 0.15 -16.56 -8.35
N ARG A 214 -0.84 -15.72 -8.67
CA ARG A 214 -1.67 -16.02 -9.84
C ARG A 214 -0.72 -15.99 -11.04
N PRO A 215 -0.65 -17.05 -11.87
CA PRO A 215 0.18 -16.99 -13.07
C PRO A 215 -0.29 -15.80 -13.91
N GLU A 216 0.63 -14.90 -14.27
CA GLU A 216 0.40 -13.97 -15.38
C GLU A 216 -0.10 -14.83 -16.56
N PRO A 217 -1.18 -14.42 -17.26
CA PRO A 217 -1.46 -14.99 -18.58
C PRO A 217 -0.16 -14.91 -19.38
N PRO A 218 0.26 -15.98 -20.07
CA PRO A 218 1.53 -16.00 -20.78
C PRO A 218 1.58 -14.76 -21.68
N ARG A 219 2.64 -13.95 -21.50
CA ARG A 219 2.92 -12.83 -22.39
C ARG A 219 2.92 -13.39 -23.80
N GLY A 220 1.92 -12.97 -24.59
CA GLY A 220 1.77 -13.40 -25.97
C GLY A 220 3.08 -13.16 -26.74
N PRO A 221 3.35 -13.96 -27.78
CA PRO A 221 4.60 -13.87 -28.50
C PRO A 221 4.84 -12.42 -28.96
N LYS A 222 6.06 -11.93 -28.72
CA LYS A 222 6.52 -10.68 -29.32
C LYS A 222 6.64 -10.96 -30.82
N ASN A 223 5.67 -10.47 -31.60
CA ASN A 223 5.79 -10.38 -33.05
C ASN A 223 6.84 -9.33 -33.42
#